data_AF-Q9KDA9-F1
#
_entry.id   AF-Q9KDA9-F1
#
_cell.length_a   1.000
_cell.length_b   1.000
_cell.length_c   1.000
_cell.angle_alpha   90.00
_cell.angle_beta   90.00
_cell.angle_gamma   90.00
#
_symmetry.space_group_name_H-M   'P 1'
#
loop_
_entity.id
_entity.type
_entity.pdbx_description
1 polymer ?
#
loop_
_entity_poly.entity_id
_entity_poly.type
_entity_poly.pdbx_seq_one_letter_code
_entity_poly.pdbx_strand_id
1 'polypeptide(L)' 'METLSDTFLMEACKYAIKLNLDPDFIHILIEECERRSLPIPENDLSLQGHAIDETLNQKELLANADSHGS' A
#
# COMPACT_ATOMS: atom_id res chain seq x y z
N MET A 1 -21.92 -6.88 -2.62
CA MET A 1 -20.54 -7.38 -2.51
C MET A 1 -20.41 -8.03 -1.16
N GLU A 2 -20.17 -9.33 -1.12
CA GLU A 2 -19.77 -9.98 0.13
C GLU A 2 -18.39 -9.43 0.49
N THR A 3 -18.31 -8.68 1.58
CA THR A 3 -17.04 -8.14 2.06
C THR A 3 -16.19 -9.28 2.59
N LEU A 4 -14.88 -9.26 2.31
CA LEU A 4 -13.93 -10.17 2.96
C LEU A 4 -14.13 -10.12 4.48
N SER A 5 -14.10 -11.28 5.14
CA SER A 5 -14.03 -11.33 6.60
C SER A 5 -12.71 -10.74 7.08
N ASP A 6 -12.69 -10.21 8.29
CA ASP A 6 -11.48 -9.56 8.84
C ASP A 6 -10.29 -10.52 8.87
N THR A 7 -10.52 -11.79 9.21
CA THR A 7 -9.48 -12.84 9.16
C THR A 7 -8.92 -13.00 7.75
N PHE A 8 -9.78 -13.07 6.73
CA PHE A 8 -9.33 -13.30 5.36
C PHE A 8 -8.62 -12.06 4.79
N LEU A 9 -9.09 -10.86 5.14
CA LEU A 9 -8.45 -9.60 4.76
C LEU A 9 -7.02 -9.51 5.34
N MET A 10 -6.86 -9.84 6.62
CA MET A 10 -5.54 -9.85 7.27
C MET A 10 -4.60 -10.90 6.67
N GLU A 11 -5.10 -12.11 6.37
CA GLU A 11 -4.32 -13.14 5.70
C GLU A 11 -3.92 -12.70 4.29
N ALA A 12 -4.84 -12.13 3.51
CA ALA A 12 -4.57 -11.61 2.18
C ALA A 12 -3.47 -10.53 2.24
N CYS A 13 -3.55 -9.58 3.16
CA CYS A 13 -2.53 -8.54 3.35
C CYS A 13 -1.16 -9.15 3.67
N LYS A 14 -1.11 -10.09 4.62
CA LYS A 14 0.14 -10.77 5.02
C LYS A 14 0.77 -11.54 3.85
N TYR A 15 -0.02 -12.28 3.09
CA TYR A 15 0.51 -13.05 1.96
C TYR A 15 0.90 -12.16 0.79
N ALA A 16 0.16 -11.09 0.52
CA ALA A 16 0.50 -10.13 -0.53
C ALA A 16 1.87 -9.49 -0.29
N ILE A 17 2.14 -9.08 0.96
CA ILE A 17 3.45 -8.57 1.38
C ILE A 17 4.52 -9.66 1.23
N LYS A 18 4.29 -10.85 1.80
CA LYS A 18 5.28 -11.96 1.79
C LYS A 18 5.65 -12.41 0.37
N LEU A 19 4.71 -12.37 -0.56
CA LEU A 19 4.90 -12.76 -1.95
C LEU A 19 5.41 -11.62 -2.83
N ASN A 20 5.60 -10.41 -2.26
CA ASN A 20 5.98 -9.20 -2.98
C ASN A 20 5.09 -8.99 -4.21
N LEU A 21 3.78 -9.05 -4.00
CA LEU A 21 2.78 -8.78 -5.03
C LEU A 21 2.81 -7.30 -5.44
N ASP A 22 1.92 -6.95 -6.37
CA ASP A 22 1.73 -5.59 -6.83
C ASP A 22 1.56 -4.59 -5.65
N PRO A 23 2.37 -3.52 -5.60
CA PRO A 23 2.33 -2.54 -4.51
C PRO A 23 0.98 -1.83 -4.35
N ASP A 24 0.29 -1.51 -5.45
CA ASP A 24 -1.01 -0.84 -5.39
C ASP A 24 -2.06 -1.78 -4.79
N PHE A 25 -2.02 -3.07 -5.15
CA PHE A 25 -2.85 -4.09 -4.51
C PHE A 25 -2.58 -4.23 -3.01
N ILE A 26 -1.31 -4.24 -2.60
CA ILE A 26 -0.93 -4.28 -1.18
C ILE A 26 -1.46 -3.04 -0.45
N HIS A 27 -1.35 -1.86 -1.06
CA HIS A 27 -1.83 -0.61 -0.48
C HIS A 27 -3.34 -0.64 -0.21
N ILE A 28 -4.14 -1.13 -1.16
CA ILE A 28 -5.60 -1.28 -1.00
C ILE A 28 -5.94 -2.20 0.19
N LEU A 29 -5.18 -3.30 0.39
CA LEU A 29 -5.41 -4.21 1.51
C LEU A 29 -5.06 -3.57 2.86
N ILE A 30 -3.99 -2.77 2.89
CA ILE A 30 -3.57 -2.02 4.09
C ILE A 30 -4.63 -0.97 4.45
N GLU A 31 -5.05 -0.14 3.48
CA GLU A 31 -6.07 0.89 3.69
C GLU A 31 -7.37 0.28 4.26
N GLU A 32 -7.80 -0.87 3.73
CA GLU A 32 -9.00 -1.53 4.21
C GLU A 32 -8.82 -2.14 5.61
N CYS A 33 -7.61 -2.57 5.99
CA CYS A 33 -7.28 -2.98 7.36
C CYS A 33 -7.33 -1.78 8.33
N GLU A 34 -6.74 -0.65 7.95
CA GLU A 34 -6.76 0.59 8.76
C GLU A 34 -8.18 1.10 8.96
N ARG A 35 -8.97 1.14 7.88
CA ARG A 35 -10.39 1.54 7.91
C ARG A 35 -11.22 0.72 8.89
N ARG A 36 -10.85 -0.55 9.10
CA ARG A 36 -11.51 -1.48 10.04
C ARG A 36 -10.82 -1.57 11.40
N SER A 37 -9.75 -0.80 11.62
CA SER A 37 -8.93 -0.87 12.84
C SER A 37 -8.38 -2.27 13.12
N LEU A 38 -8.02 -3.01 12.08
CA LEU A 38 -7.40 -4.33 12.18
C LEU A 38 -5.88 -4.20 12.34
N PRO A 39 -5.23 -5.11 13.09
CA PRO A 39 -3.78 -5.07 13.26
C PRO A 39 -3.09 -5.41 11.94
N ILE A 40 -2.29 -4.49 11.42
CA ILE A 40 -1.45 -4.70 10.24
C ILE A 40 -0.19 -5.47 10.67
N PRO A 41 0.27 -6.48 9.92
CA PRO A 41 1.54 -7.13 10.19
C PRO A 41 2.70 -6.13 10.02
N GLU A 42 3.17 -5.55 11.13
CA GLU A 42 4.25 -4.53 11.18
C GLU A 42 5.63 -5.08 10.76
N ASN A 43 5.81 -6.40 10.70
CA ASN A 43 7.12 -7.03 10.72
C ASN A 43 7.89 -7.04 9.38
N ASP A 44 7.32 -6.50 8.29
CA ASP A 44 7.98 -6.44 6.97
C ASP A 44 7.89 -5.06 6.28
N LEU A 45 7.13 -4.11 6.86
CA LEU A 45 7.02 -2.75 6.29
C LEU A 45 8.32 -1.95 6.43
N SER A 46 9.20 -2.30 7.39
CA SER A 46 10.52 -1.67 7.54
C SER A 46 11.49 -2.00 6.40
N LEU A 47 11.26 -3.08 5.63
CA LEU A 47 12.04 -3.35 4.40
C LEU A 47 11.46 -2.63 3.17
N GLN A 48 10.15 -2.33 3.17
CA GLN A 48 9.47 -1.64 2.06
C GLN A 48 9.34 -0.12 2.23
N GLY A 49 9.65 0.44 3.40
CA GLY A 49 9.73 1.89 3.61
C GLY A 49 10.68 2.61 2.64
N HIS A 50 11.59 1.87 1.99
CA HIS A 50 12.42 2.41 0.90
C HIS A 50 11.74 2.39 -0.48
N ALA A 51 10.77 1.51 -0.74
CA ALA A 51 10.14 1.35 -2.05
C ALA A 51 8.83 2.15 -2.19
N ILE A 52 8.06 2.26 -1.11
CA ILE A 52 6.75 2.95 -1.12
C ILE A 52 6.96 4.48 -1.09
N ASP A 53 7.95 4.94 -0.32
CA ASP A 53 8.30 6.37 -0.22
C ASP A 53 8.85 6.91 -1.56
N GLU A 54 9.66 6.11 -2.27
CA GLU A 54 10.22 6.50 -3.57
C GLU A 54 9.16 6.59 -4.68
N THR A 55 8.10 5.78 -4.60
CA THR A 55 7.02 5.77 -5.59
C THR A 55 6.06 6.96 -5.40
N LEU A 56 5.83 7.38 -4.15
CA LEU A 56 5.03 8.57 -3.84
C LEU A 56 5.78 9.86 -4.24
N ASN A 57 7.08 9.93 -3.93
CA ASN A 57 7.91 11.10 -4.22
C ASN A 57 8.09 11.35 -5.74
N GLN A 58 8.13 10.29 -6.56
CA GLN A 58 8.17 10.44 -8.04
C GLN A 58 6.85 10.94 -8.63
N LYS A 59 5.70 10.58 -8.05
CA LYS A 59 4.39 11.03 -8.54
C LYS A 59 4.15 12.52 -8.26
N GLU A 60 4.63 13.04 -7.13
CA GLU A 60 4.59 14.47 -6.82
C GLU A 60 5.54 15.28 -7.73
N LEU A 61 6.75 14.78 -8.02
CA LEU A 61 7.70 15.50 -8.89
C LEU A 61 7.19 15.67 -10.34
N LEU A 62 6.44 14.70 -10.87
CA LEU A 62 5.89 14.77 -12.23
C LEU A 62 4.67 15.70 -12.34
N ALA A 63 3.87 15.84 -11.28
CA ALA A 63 2.71 16.73 -11.28
C ALA A 63 3.09 18.23 -11.27
N ASN A 64 4.33 18.54 -10.88
CA ASN A 64 4.82 19.91 -10.71
C ASN A 64 5.58 20.44 -11.95
N ALA A 65 5.89 19.58 -12.91
CA ALA A 65 6.72 19.92 -14.07
C ALA A 65 5.94 20.61 -15.21
N ASP A 66 4.60 20.59 -15.20
CA ASP A 66 3.77 21.13 -16.28
C ASP A 66 3.36 22.62 -16.11
N SER A 67 3.94 23.36 -15.15
CA SER A 67 3.59 24.78 -14.91
C SER A 67 4.64 25.82 -15.35
N HIS A 68 5.68 25.44 -16.09
CA HIS A 68 6.57 26.41 -16.74
C HIS A 68 6.70 26.16 -18.25
N GLY A 69 5.74 26.69 -19.01
CA GLY A 69 5.75 26.60 -20.46
C GLY A 69 4.84 27.61 -21.14
N SER A 70 5.10 28.91 -20.95
CA SER A 70 5.09 29.99 -21.98
C SER A 70 5.02 31.37 -21.34
#